data_AF-A0A554ICM9-F1
#
_entry.id   AF-A0A554ICM9-F1
#
_cell.length_a   1.000
_cell.length_b   1.000
_cell.length_c   1.000
_cell.angle_alpha   90.00
_cell.angle_beta   90.00
_cell.angle_gamma   90.00
#
_symmetry.space_group_name_H-M   'P 1'
#
loop_
_entity.id
_entity.type
_entity.pdbx_description
1 polymer ?
#
loop_
_entity_poly.entity_id
_entity_poly.type
_entity_poly.pdbx_seq_one_letter_code
_entity_poly.pdbx_strand_id
1 'polypeptide(L)'
;MRYSQLFGKTLKSAPKEAEAVSHKLLVKGGFIDRQLSAGIYSYLPLGWRVHRKIENIIREEMNAIGGQEVFLPTLQPRELWQKTDRWEKMDP
;
A
#
# COMPACT_ATOMS: atom_id res chain seq x y z
N MET A 1 -13.83 -16.23 8.81
CA MET A 1 -13.39 -15.46 9.99
C MET A 1 -14.62 -14.83 10.62
N ARG A 2 -14.81 -14.98 11.94
CA ARG A 2 -15.93 -14.33 12.64
C ARG A 2 -15.57 -12.87 12.92
N TYR A 3 -16.54 -11.96 12.81
CA TYR A 3 -16.29 -10.52 13.06
C TYR A 3 -15.83 -10.22 14.49
N SER A 4 -16.26 -11.02 15.47
CA SER A 4 -15.82 -10.91 16.87
C SER A 4 -14.32 -11.10 17.05
N GLN A 5 -13.63 -11.77 16.11
CA GLN A 5 -12.20 -12.04 16.13
C GLN A 5 -11.40 -11.15 15.17
N LEU A 6 -12.07 -10.28 14.41
CA LEU A 6 -11.40 -9.38 13.46
C LEU A 6 -10.71 -8.23 14.22
N PHE A 7 -9.43 -8.04 13.95
CA PHE A 7 -8.69 -6.86 14.40
C PHE A 7 -9.05 -5.64 13.53
N GLY A 8 -9.41 -4.53 14.19
CA GLY A 8 -9.96 -3.34 13.55
C GLY A 8 -11.47 -3.18 13.76
N LYS A 9 -11.94 -1.94 13.89
CA LYS A 9 -13.35 -1.58 14.03
C LYS A 9 -13.70 -0.47 13.05
N THR A 10 -14.95 -0.47 12.61
CA THR A 10 -15.49 0.64 11.83
C THR A 10 -15.59 1.91 12.67
N LEU A 11 -15.39 3.07 12.05
CA LEU A 11 -15.65 4.36 12.68
C LEU A 11 -17.04 4.88 12.32
N LYS A 12 -17.67 5.61 13.25
CA LYS A 12 -18.95 6.30 12.99
C LYS A 12 -18.77 7.41 11.96
N SER A 13 -17.71 8.20 12.10
CA SER A 13 -17.32 9.30 11.21
C SER A 13 -15.90 9.11 10.70
N ALA A 14 -15.65 9.53 9.45
CA ALA A 14 -14.31 9.56 8.90
C ALA A 14 -13.47 10.69 9.55
N PRO A 15 -12.13 10.62 9.50
CA PRO A 15 -11.26 11.72 9.92
C PRO A 15 -11.58 13.00 9.15
N LYS A 16 -11.45 14.17 9.79
CA LYS A 16 -11.76 15.45 9.15
C LYS A 16 -10.71 15.84 8.11
N GLU A 17 -9.50 15.33 8.28
CA GLU A 17 -8.32 15.62 7.45
C GLU A 17 -8.33 14.81 6.15
N ALA A 18 -9.14 13.76 6.06
CA ALA A 18 -9.30 13.01 4.83
C ALA A 18 -10.18 13.80 3.86
N GLU A 19 -9.63 14.26 2.73
CA GLU A 19 -10.40 14.98 1.71
C GLU A 19 -11.08 14.01 0.73
N ALA A 20 -10.29 13.10 0.16
CA ALA A 20 -10.74 12.14 -0.84
C ALA A 20 -11.77 11.14 -0.27
N VAL A 21 -12.82 10.85 -1.06
CA VAL A 21 -13.90 9.92 -0.67
C VAL A 21 -13.34 8.51 -0.39
N SER A 22 -12.41 8.03 -1.23
CA SER A 22 -11.75 6.74 -1.04
C SER A 22 -11.02 6.66 0.31
N HIS A 23 -10.23 7.68 0.65
CA HIS A 23 -9.52 7.76 1.92
C HIS A 23 -10.49 7.74 3.10
N LYS A 24 -11.56 8.55 3.07
CA LYS A 24 -12.61 8.56 4.09
C LYS A 24 -13.20 7.16 4.31
N LEU A 25 -13.52 6.46 3.23
CA LEU A 25 -14.14 5.13 3.28
C LEU A 25 -13.17 4.05 3.80
N LEU A 26 -11.91 4.07 3.37
CA LEU A 26 -10.90 3.10 3.79
C LEU A 26 -10.64 3.19 5.30
N VAL A 27 -10.51 4.40 5.85
CA VAL A 27 -10.33 4.60 7.29
C VAL A 27 -11.62 4.24 8.04
N LYS A 28 -12.78 4.71 7.57
CA LYS A 28 -14.07 4.45 8.23
C LYS A 28 -14.40 2.96 8.27
N GLY A 29 -14.08 2.22 7.21
CA GLY A 29 -14.31 0.79 7.10
C GLY A 29 -13.29 -0.08 7.84
N GLY A 30 -12.25 0.52 8.44
CA GLY A 30 -11.18 -0.24 9.10
C GLY A 30 -10.33 -1.07 8.12
N PHE A 31 -10.12 -0.57 6.89
CA PHE A 31 -9.23 -1.19 5.90
C PHE A 31 -7.80 -0.71 6.06
N ILE A 32 -7.62 0.56 6.41
CA ILE A 32 -6.34 1.15 6.78
C ILE A 32 -6.48 1.82 8.15
N ASP A 33 -5.38 1.88 8.90
CA ASP A 33 -5.32 2.70 10.10
C ASP A 33 -5.28 4.18 9.74
N ARG A 34 -5.44 5.04 10.74
CA ARG A 34 -5.09 6.46 10.59
C ARG A 34 -3.65 6.58 10.12
N GLN A 35 -3.39 7.67 9.42
CA GLN A 35 -2.10 8.00 8.85
C GLN A 35 -1.02 8.01 9.95
N LEU A 36 0.05 7.21 9.74
CA LEU A 36 1.18 7.14 10.67
C LEU A 36 2.08 8.38 10.53
N SER A 37 2.30 8.82 9.29
CA SER A 37 2.94 10.09 8.93
C SER A 37 2.52 10.51 7.51
N ALA A 38 2.90 11.70 7.05
CA ALA A 38 2.63 12.17 5.69
C ALA A 38 2.95 11.07 4.63
N GLY A 39 1.93 10.59 3.91
CA GLY A 39 2.05 9.52 2.91
C GLY A 39 2.21 8.08 3.43
N ILE A 40 2.28 7.83 4.75
CA ILE A 40 2.55 6.50 5.33
C ILE A 40 1.33 5.96 6.09
N TYR A 41 0.90 4.75 5.73
CA TYR A 41 -0.30 4.10 6.26
C TYR A 41 -0.05 2.63 6.61
N SER A 42 -0.80 2.13 7.59
CA SER A 42 -0.84 0.71 7.94
C SER A 42 -2.06 0.04 7.33
N TYR A 43 -1.88 -1.06 6.62
CA TYR A 43 -3.00 -1.91 6.21
C TYR A 43 -3.52 -2.71 7.40
N LEU A 44 -4.82 -2.60 7.65
CA LEU A 44 -5.54 -3.45 8.60
C LEU A 44 -5.95 -4.76 7.90
N PRO A 45 -6.41 -5.80 8.63
CA PRO A 45 -6.62 -7.14 8.06
C PRO A 45 -7.54 -7.16 6.83
N LEU A 46 -8.58 -6.34 6.78
CA LEU A 46 -9.45 -6.26 5.60
C LEU A 46 -8.76 -5.58 4.41
N GLY A 47 -8.04 -4.49 4.65
CA GLY A 47 -7.23 -3.82 3.62
C GLY A 47 -6.15 -4.73 3.06
N TRP A 48 -5.46 -5.46 3.93
CA TRP A 48 -4.45 -6.43 3.52
C TRP A 48 -5.02 -7.55 2.65
N ARG A 49 -6.22 -8.05 2.97
CA ARG A 49 -6.91 -9.05 2.13
C ARG A 49 -7.23 -8.52 0.74
N VAL A 50 -7.66 -7.27 0.63
CA VAL A 50 -7.94 -6.63 -0.67
C VAL A 50 -6.64 -6.39 -1.44
N HIS A 51 -5.60 -5.87 -0.77
CA HIS A 51 -4.28 -5.69 -1.34
C HIS A 51 -3.74 -6.99 -1.95
N ARG A 52 -3.80 -8.10 -1.22
CA ARG A 52 -3.37 -9.43 -1.71
C ARG A 52 -4.18 -9.93 -2.89
N LYS A 53 -5.48 -9.61 -2.99
CA LYS A 53 -6.28 -9.95 -4.17
C LYS A 53 -5.81 -9.19 -5.41
N ILE A 54 -5.54 -7.90 -5.26
CA ILE A 54 -5.03 -7.06 -6.36
C ILE A 54 -3.66 -7.57 -6.80
N GLU A 55 -2.76 -7.81 -5.85
CA GLU A 55 -1.43 -8.38 -6.08
C GLU A 55 -1.51 -9.70 -6.87
N ASN A 56 -2.41 -10.60 -6.48
CA ASN A 56 -2.58 -11.89 -7.17
C ASN A 56 -3.07 -11.73 -8.61
N ILE A 57 -4.04 -10.85 -8.88
CA ILE A 57 -4.51 -10.59 -10.25
C ILE A 57 -3.34 -10.09 -11.10
N ILE A 58 -2.59 -9.10 -10.61
CA ILE A 58 -1.42 -8.58 -11.33
C ILE A 58 -0.42 -9.70 -11.62
N ARG A 59 -0.13 -10.55 -10.63
CA ARG A 59 0.79 -11.70 -10.79
C ARG A 59 0.28 -12.69 -11.84
N GLU A 60 -1.00 -13.04 -11.81
CA GLU A 60 -1.63 -13.95 -12.77
C GLU A 60 -1.49 -13.41 -14.21
N GLU A 61 -1.82 -12.14 -14.43
CA GLU A 61 -1.71 -11.50 -15.74
C GLU A 61 -0.27 -11.38 -16.22
N MET A 62 0.66 -11.00 -15.34
CA MET A 62 2.09 -10.91 -15.69
C MET A 62 2.68 -12.28 -16.04
N ASN A 63 2.30 -13.33 -15.32
CA ASN A 63 2.73 -14.69 -15.61
C ASN A 63 2.18 -15.17 -16.97
N ALA A 64 0.93 -14.80 -17.31
CA ALA A 64 0.30 -15.19 -18.57
C ALA A 64 1.05 -14.66 -19.81
N ILE A 65 1.75 -13.52 -19.68
CA ILE A 65 2.59 -12.94 -20.74
C ILE A 65 4.08 -13.30 -20.61
N GLY A 66 4.44 -14.23 -19.73
CA GLY A 66 5.82 -14.70 -19.54
C GLY A 66 6.68 -13.81 -18.63
N GLY A 67 6.08 -12.92 -17.84
CA GLY A 67 6.77 -12.15 -16.82
C GLY A 67 7.41 -13.03 -15.75
N GLN A 68 8.55 -12.59 -15.21
CA GLN A 68 9.25 -13.27 -14.11
C GLN A 68 9.33 -12.32 -12.91
N GLU A 69 8.70 -12.71 -11.81
CA GLU A 69 8.67 -11.91 -10.58
C GLU A 69 9.99 -12.03 -9.81
N VAL A 70 10.53 -10.90 -9.34
CA VAL A 70 11.73 -10.82 -8.49
C VAL A 70 11.48 -9.90 -7.30
N PHE A 71 12.14 -10.20 -6.18
CA PHE A 71 12.11 -9.36 -4.98
C PHE A 71 13.48 -8.71 -4.77
N LEU A 72 13.54 -7.38 -4.88
CA LEU A 72 14.76 -6.59 -4.78
C LEU A 72 14.78 -5.80 -3.46
N PRO A 73 15.97 -5.45 -2.94
CA PRO A 73 16.08 -4.66 -1.72
C PRO A 73 15.52 -3.25 -1.93
N THR A 74 14.83 -2.74 -0.91
CA THR A 74 14.28 -1.38 -0.88
C THR A 74 15.37 -0.32 -0.72
N LEU A 75 16.39 -0.59 0.09
CA LEU A 75 17.59 0.24 0.20
C LEU A 75 18.60 -0.17 -0.87
N GLN A 76 19.10 0.81 -1.63
CA GLN A 76 19.99 0.58 -2.77
C GLN A 76 21.27 1.42 -2.67
N PRO A 77 22.43 0.90 -3.11
CA PRO A 77 23.67 1.67 -3.15
C PRO A 77 23.55 2.90 -4.07
N ARG A 78 24.08 4.05 -3.62
CA ARG A 78 24.05 5.33 -4.36
C ARG A 78 24.71 5.20 -5.74
N GLU A 79 25.76 4.40 -5.85
CA GLU A 79 26.58 4.26 -7.04
C GLU A 79 25.77 3.76 -8.25
N LEU A 80 24.73 2.94 -8.01
CA LEU A 80 23.84 2.46 -9.07
C LEU A 80 23.03 3.59 -9.72
N TRP A 81 22.65 4.60 -8.93
CA TRP A 81 21.85 5.73 -9.39
C TRP A 81 22.71 6.76 -10.11
N GLN A 82 23.93 6.99 -9.61
CA GLN A 82 24.92 7.87 -10.24
C GLN A 82 25.31 7.39 -11.63
N LYS A 83 25.46 6.08 -11.85
CA LYS A 83 25.73 5.48 -13.18
C LYS A 83 24.71 5.84 -14.26
N THR A 84 23.50 6.24 -13.86
CA THR A 84 22.40 6.59 -14.77
C THR A 84 22.05 8.08 -14.73
N ASP A 85 22.87 8.89 -14.05
CA ASP A 85 22.64 10.33 -13.80
C ASP A 85 21.30 10.64 -13.11
N ARG A 86 20.68 9.66 -12.44
CA ARG A 86 19.40 9.81 -11.77
C ARG A 86 19.53 10.31 -10.33
N TRP A 87 20.71 10.16 -9.73
CA TRP A 87 20.94 10.59 -8.36
C TRP A 87 20.76 12.11 -8.19
N GLU A 88 21.31 12.91 -9.11
CA GLU A 88 21.23 14.38 -9.05
C GLU A 88 19.90 14.95 -9.56
N LYS A 89 19.04 14.11 -10.15
CA LYS A 89 17.73 14.48 -10.73
C LYS A 89 16.55 14.09 -9.85
N MET A 90 16.78 13.32 -8.79
CA MET A 90 15.75 13.04 -7.80
C MET A 90 15.53 14.32 -6.99
N ASP A 91 14.32 14.87 -7.05
CA ASP A 91 13.91 15.97 -6.18
C ASP A 91 14.08 15.57 -4.70
N PRO A 92 14.35 16.53 -3.79
CA PRO A 92 14.26 16.31 -2.35
C PRO A 92 12.88 15.80 -1.88
#